data_AF-A0A382U894-F1
#
_entry.id   AF-A0A382U894-F1
#
_cell.length_a   1.000
_cell.length_b   1.000
_cell.length_c   1.000
_cell.angle_alpha   90.00
_cell.angle_beta   90.00
_cell.angle_gamma   90.00
#
_symmetry.space_group_name_H-M   'P 1'
#
loop_
_entity.id
_entity.type
_entity.pdbx_description
1 polymer ?
#
loop_
_entity_poly.entity_id
_entity_poly.type
_entity_poly.pdbx_seq_one_letter_code
_entity_poly.pdbx_strand_id
1 'polypeptide(L)'
;MADQETKFSEKELKSLQDLQNSYQQKQLQFGQLEVQRLLVTQQLDQLDNAKAKLEVDYGEVQETERKLVADLNEKYGPGNLDPATGVFTPAATAVVPEVTEETT
;
A
#
# COMPACT_ATOMS: atom_id res chain seq x y z
N MET A 1 55.23 -50.09 -18.38
CA MET A 1 55.58 -49.18 -19.50
C MET A 1 55.09 -47.81 -19.09
N ALA A 2 55.97 -46.82 -19.19
CA ALA A 2 55.93 -45.56 -18.46
C ALA A 2 54.57 -44.83 -18.54
N ASP A 3 54.12 -44.36 -17.38
CA ASP A 3 53.10 -43.33 -17.23
C ASP A 3 53.45 -42.13 -18.12
N GLN A 4 52.78 -42.00 -19.26
CA GLN A 4 52.92 -40.82 -20.11
C GLN A 4 52.17 -39.66 -19.42
N GLU A 5 52.88 -38.90 -18.58
CA GLU A 5 52.43 -37.60 -18.12
C GLU A 5 52.17 -36.69 -19.32
N THR A 6 50.90 -36.46 -19.63
CA THR A 6 50.50 -35.46 -20.62
C THR A 6 50.26 -34.15 -19.89
N LYS A 7 51.06 -33.13 -20.17
CA LYS A 7 50.92 -31.80 -19.56
C LYS A 7 50.10 -30.88 -20.45
N PHE A 8 49.23 -30.10 -19.84
CA PHE A 8 48.54 -29.01 -20.52
C PHE A 8 49.54 -27.98 -21.07
N SER A 9 49.22 -27.42 -22.22
CA SER A 9 49.92 -26.24 -22.73
C SER A 9 49.66 -25.04 -21.83
N GLU A 10 50.56 -24.05 -21.88
CA GLU A 10 50.39 -22.79 -21.14
C GLU A 10 49.08 -22.08 -21.48
N LYS A 11 48.62 -22.20 -22.74
CA LYS A 11 47.35 -21.62 -23.20
C LYS A 11 46.14 -22.28 -22.54
N GLU A 12 46.17 -23.59 -22.38
CA GLU A 12 45.10 -24.35 -21.71
C GLU A 12 45.08 -24.04 -20.22
N LEU A 13 46.25 -24.00 -19.56
CA LEU A 13 46.37 -23.60 -18.16
C LEU A 13 45.84 -22.18 -17.93
N LYS A 14 46.19 -21.22 -18.80
CA LYS A 14 45.68 -19.85 -18.76
C LYS A 14 44.15 -19.81 -18.91
N SER A 15 43.62 -20.57 -19.86
CA SER A 15 42.16 -20.63 -20.10
C SER A 15 41.40 -21.18 -18.89
N LEU A 16 41.94 -22.20 -18.22
CA LEU A 16 41.37 -22.75 -16.99
C LEU A 16 41.41 -21.74 -15.84
N GLN A 17 42.49 -20.98 -15.73
CA GLN A 17 42.64 -19.97 -14.70
C GLN A 17 41.68 -18.79 -14.92
N ASP A 18 41.54 -18.35 -16.17
CA ASP A 18 40.55 -17.32 -16.56
C ASP A 18 39.12 -17.78 -16.28
N LEU A 19 38.81 -19.06 -16.56
CA LEU A 19 37.52 -19.65 -16.25
C LEU A 19 37.25 -19.67 -14.74
N GLN A 20 38.23 -20.10 -13.93
CA GLN A 20 38.12 -20.09 -12.47
C GLN A 20 37.88 -18.68 -11.92
N ASN A 21 38.63 -17.69 -12.42
CA ASN A 21 38.46 -16.30 -12.06
C ASN A 21 37.07 -15.78 -12.43
N SER A 22 36.58 -16.14 -13.62
CA SER A 22 35.22 -15.78 -14.06
C SER A 22 34.15 -16.35 -13.13
N TYR A 23 34.26 -17.63 -12.74
CA TYR A 23 33.33 -18.22 -11.77
C TYR A 23 33.34 -17.50 -10.42
N GLN A 24 34.53 -17.20 -9.88
CA GLN A 24 34.65 -16.47 -8.62
C GLN A 24 34.04 -15.07 -8.73
N GLN A 25 34.30 -14.35 -9.82
CA GLN A 25 33.70 -13.04 -10.08
C GLN A 25 32.17 -13.12 -10.17
N LYS A 26 31.62 -14.13 -10.85
CA LYS A 26 30.17 -14.33 -10.96
C LYS A 26 29.54 -14.65 -9.62
N GLN A 27 30.20 -15.46 -8.79
CA GLN A 27 29.73 -15.77 -7.45
C GLN A 27 29.66 -14.51 -6.56
N LEU A 28 30.67 -13.64 -6.65
CA LEU A 28 30.66 -12.35 -5.94
C LEU A 28 29.55 -11.42 -6.45
N GLN A 29 29.36 -11.34 -7.77
CA GLN A 29 28.27 -10.56 -8.38
C GLN A 29 26.90 -11.07 -7.93
N PHE A 30 26.69 -12.39 -7.86
CA PHE A 30 25.45 -12.95 -7.34
C PHE A 30 25.24 -12.61 -5.86
N GLY A 31 26.28 -12.72 -5.03
CA GLY A 31 26.19 -12.33 -3.62
C GLY A 31 25.77 -10.86 -3.45
N GLN A 32 26.36 -9.96 -4.24
CA GLN A 32 25.98 -8.54 -4.24
C GLN A 32 24.51 -8.35 -4.67
N LEU A 33 24.07 -9.07 -5.70
CA LEU A 33 22.68 -8.99 -6.19
C LEU A 33 21.68 -9.49 -5.15
N GLU A 34 22.00 -10.58 -4.43
CA GLU A 34 21.13 -11.09 -3.36
C GLU A 34 21.00 -10.10 -2.20
N VAL A 35 22.07 -9.38 -1.84
CA VAL A 35 21.99 -8.31 -0.84
C VAL A 35 21.08 -7.18 -1.32
N GLN A 36 21.21 -6.76 -2.58
CA GLN A 36 20.31 -5.74 -3.15
C GLN A 36 18.86 -6.21 -3.14
N ARG A 37 18.61 -7.46 -3.53
CA ARG A 37 17.27 -8.07 -3.50
C ARG A 37 16.69 -8.08 -2.09
N LEU A 38 17.49 -8.43 -1.08
CA LEU A 38 17.07 -8.41 0.32
C LEU A 38 16.62 -7.01 0.75
N LEU A 39 17.39 -5.98 0.44
CA LEU A 39 17.06 -4.59 0.80
C LEU A 39 15.77 -4.12 0.14
N VAL A 40 15.58 -4.42 -1.15
CA VAL A 40 14.34 -4.10 -1.87
C VAL A 40 13.14 -4.84 -1.27
N THR A 41 13.32 -6.11 -0.88
CA THR A 41 12.26 -6.90 -0.24
C THR A 41 11.84 -6.27 1.09
N GLN A 42 12.79 -5.85 1.93
CA GLN A 42 12.50 -5.13 3.17
C GLN A 42 11.75 -3.81 2.92
N GLN A 43 12.09 -3.09 1.85
CA GLN A 43 11.39 -1.86 1.49
C GLN A 43 9.94 -2.15 1.05
N LEU A 44 9.71 -3.24 0.30
CA LEU A 44 8.36 -3.67 -0.06
C LEU A 44 7.54 -4.03 1.17
N ASP A 45 8.11 -4.79 2.11
CA ASP A 45 7.43 -5.13 3.36
C ASP A 45 7.04 -3.87 4.15
N GLN A 46 7.88 -2.83 4.18
CA GLN A 46 7.55 -1.55 4.81
C GLN A 46 6.38 -0.84 4.12
N LEU A 47 6.35 -0.85 2.78
CA LEU A 47 5.25 -0.25 2.01
C LEU A 47 3.93 -0.98 2.25
N ASP A 48 3.95 -2.31 2.29
CA ASP A 48 2.76 -3.11 2.54
C ASP A 48 2.21 -2.87 3.95
N ASN A 49 3.09 -2.76 4.95
CA ASN A 49 2.68 -2.41 6.32
C ASN A 49 2.08 -0.99 6.39
N ALA A 50 2.67 -0.01 5.70
CA ALA A 50 2.15 1.35 5.64
C ALA A 50 0.77 1.40 4.96
N LYS A 51 0.59 0.63 3.88
CA LYS A 51 -0.68 0.49 3.19
C LYS A 51 -1.75 -0.11 4.11
N ALA A 52 -1.45 -1.23 4.77
CA ALA A 52 -2.39 -1.89 5.68
C ALA A 52 -2.82 -0.95 6.81
N LYS A 53 -1.87 -0.17 7.37
CA LYS A 53 -2.19 0.85 8.37
C LYS A 53 -3.16 1.90 7.81
N LEU A 54 -2.89 2.40 6.61
CA LEU A 54 -3.73 3.43 6.00
C LEU A 54 -5.14 2.91 5.68
N GLU A 55 -5.28 1.65 5.29
CA GLU A 55 -6.59 1.01 5.08
C GLU A 55 -7.41 0.96 6.38
N VAL A 56 -6.77 0.63 7.51
CA VAL A 56 -7.41 0.67 8.83
C VAL A 56 -7.80 2.10 9.21
N ASP A 57 -6.84 3.04 9.15
CA ASP A 57 -7.08 4.45 9.48
C ASP A 57 -8.24 5.02 8.63
N TYR A 58 -8.29 4.68 7.34
CA TYR A 58 -9.37 5.11 6.45
C TYR A 58 -10.74 4.55 6.87
N GLY A 59 -10.80 3.28 7.25
CA GLY A 59 -12.01 2.65 7.79
C GLY A 59 -12.52 3.34 9.06
N GLU A 60 -11.60 3.72 9.96
CA GLU A 60 -11.93 4.47 11.18
C GLU A 60 -12.47 5.88 10.89
N VAL A 61 -11.91 6.57 9.89
CA VAL A 61 -12.43 7.87 9.42
C VAL A 61 -13.84 7.73 8.88
N GLN A 62 -14.12 6.71 8.05
CA GLN A 62 -15.46 6.46 7.55
C GLN A 62 -16.46 6.11 8.66
N GLU A 63 -16.04 5.37 9.69
CA GLU A 63 -16.88 5.12 10.86
C GLU A 63 -17.18 6.40 11.62
N THR A 64 -16.17 7.23 11.84
CA THR A 64 -16.31 8.53 12.50
C THR A 64 -17.30 9.42 11.74
N GLU A 65 -17.21 9.44 10.41
CA GLU A 65 -18.14 10.16 9.55
C GLU A 65 -19.58 9.65 9.72
N ARG A 66 -19.80 8.33 9.66
CA ARG A 66 -21.14 7.74 9.84
C ARG A 66 -21.72 8.09 11.21
N LYS A 67 -20.92 8.01 12.28
CA LYS A 67 -21.33 8.37 13.65
C LYS A 67 -21.70 9.86 13.71
N LEU A 68 -20.87 10.73 13.15
CA LEU A 68 -21.13 12.17 13.12
C LEU A 68 -22.41 12.50 12.36
N VAL A 69 -22.64 11.91 11.19
CA VAL A 69 -23.88 12.11 10.42
C VAL A 69 -25.09 11.60 11.17
N ALA A 70 -25.00 10.45 11.84
CA ALA A 70 -26.09 9.92 12.67
C ALA A 70 -26.41 10.87 13.84
N ASP A 71 -25.39 11.32 14.59
CA ASP A 71 -25.54 12.25 15.70
C ASP A 71 -26.16 13.59 15.26
N LEU A 72 -25.78 14.08 14.07
CA LEU A 72 -26.32 15.30 13.49
C LEU A 72 -27.78 15.13 13.05
N ASN A 73 -28.11 14.01 12.39
CA ASN A 73 -29.49 13.71 11.99
C ASN A 73 -30.42 13.50 13.20
N GLU A 74 -29.92 12.92 14.31
CA GLU A 74 -30.69 12.79 15.54
C GLU A 74 -30.97 14.16 16.18
N LYS A 75 -29.98 15.06 16.17
CA LYS A 75 -30.11 16.40 16.76
C LYS A 75 -30.95 17.37 15.94
N TYR A 76 -30.85 17.32 14.62
CA TYR A 76 -31.41 18.33 13.72
C TYR A 76 -32.51 17.80 12.77
N GLY A 77 -32.79 16.49 12.80
CA GLY A 77 -33.75 15.84 11.91
C GLY A 77 -33.17 15.59 10.51
N PRO A 78 -33.96 15.05 9.56
CA PRO A 78 -33.52 14.90 8.18
C PRO A 78 -33.26 16.28 7.57
N GLY A 79 -32.07 16.49 6.98
CA GLY A 79 -31.70 17.74 6.32
C GLY A 79 -30.29 17.73 5.75
N ASN A 80 -29.95 18.76 5.00
CA ASN A 80 -28.61 18.97 4.45
C ASN A 80 -27.84 19.94 5.34
N LEU A 81 -26.72 19.49 5.89
CA LEU A 81 -25.71 20.35 6.50
C LEU A 81 -24.71 20.78 5.43
N ASP A 82 -24.46 22.08 5.31
CA ASP A 82 -23.28 22.58 4.60
C ASP A 82 -22.09 22.66 5.59
N PRO A 83 -21.09 21.77 5.49
CA PRO A 83 -19.96 21.76 6.41
C PRO A 83 -19.01 22.97 6.25
N ALA A 84 -19.07 23.71 5.14
CA ALA A 84 -18.22 24.89 4.93
C ALA A 84 -18.81 26.15 5.60
N THR A 85 -20.14 26.26 5.67
CA THR A 85 -20.84 27.40 6.27
C THR A 85 -21.45 27.10 7.64
N GLY A 86 -21.57 25.82 7.99
CA GLY A 86 -22.20 25.34 9.23
C GLY A 86 -23.73 25.47 9.22
N VAL A 87 -24.34 25.82 8.08
CA VAL A 87 -25.79 26.03 7.99
C VAL A 87 -26.48 24.68 7.76
N PHE A 88 -27.36 24.30 8.69
CA PHE A 88 -28.24 23.14 8.54
C PHE A 88 -29.57 23.57 7.90
N THR A 89 -29.93 22.95 6.79
CA THR A 89 -31.22 23.14 6.13
C THR A 89 -32.06 21.89 6.33
N PRO A 90 -33.10 21.92 7.19
CA PRO A 90 -34.01 20.80 7.36
C PRO A 90 -34.63 20.42 6.01
N ALA A 91 -34.66 19.13 5.68
CA ALA A 91 -35.48 18.63 4.59
C ALA A 91 -36.92 18.92 5.00
N ALA A 92 -37.60 19.79 4.26
CA ALA A 92 -38.95 20.22 4.60
C ALA A 92 -39.81 19.00 4.96
N THR A 93 -40.12 18.86 6.25
CA THR A 93 -41.25 18.04 6.67
C THR A 93 -42.40 18.56 5.84
N ALA A 94 -43.00 17.67 5.03
CA ALA A 94 -44.20 18.01 4.28
C ALA A 94 -45.09 18.84 5.20
N VAL A 95 -45.24 20.11 4.84
CA VAL A 95 -46.19 21.02 5.44
C VAL A 95 -47.51 20.29 5.29
N VAL A 96 -48.00 19.65 6.34
CA VAL A 96 -49.42 19.39 6.42
C VAL A 96 -49.97 20.80 6.53
N PRO A 97 -50.62 21.33 5.49
CA PRO A 97 -51.07 22.69 5.50
C PRO A 97 -52.03 22.81 6.68
N GLU A 98 -51.83 23.87 7.44
CA GLU A 98 -52.84 24.45 8.31
C GLU A 98 -54.09 24.66 7.46
N VAL A 99 -55.04 23.72 7.52
CA VAL A 99 -56.40 23.97 7.06
C VAL A 99 -57.07 24.71 8.19
N THR A 100 -56.91 26.04 8.17
CA THR A 100 -57.94 26.95 8.64
C THR A 100 -59.22 26.67 7.84
N GLU A 101 -60.15 25.93 8.44
CA GLU A 101 -61.56 26.09 8.14
C GLU A 101 -62.23 26.67 9.40
N GLU A 102 -62.39 27.99 9.40
CA GLU A 102 -63.50 28.63 10.07
C GLU A 102 -64.80 27.98 9.59
N THR A 103 -65.80 27.85 10.46
CA THR A 103 -67.11 28.56 10.38
C THR A 103 -68.22 27.73 11.02
N THR A 104 -68.95 28.39 11.92
CA THR A 104 -70.34 28.17 12.39
C THR A 104 -70.66 27.09 13.42
#